data_AF-A0A2V8LFA1-F1
#
_entry.id   AF-A0A2V8LFA1-F1
#
_cell.length_a   1.000
_cell.length_b   1.000
_cell.length_c   1.000
_cell.angle_alpha   90.00
_cell.angle_beta   90.00
_cell.angle_gamma   90.00
#
_symmetry.space_group_name_H-M   'P 1'
#
loop_
_entity.id
_entity.type
_entity.pdbx_description
1 polymer ?
#
loop_
_entity_poly.entity_id
_entity_poly.type
_entity_poly.pdbx_seq_one_letter_code
_entity_poly.pdbx_strand_id
1 'polypeptide(L)' 'MNLEITDDERDFLSELFEEKQKHMIQEINHTDTIDFERMLKTKLEVLEGLMRKIGRNAP' A
#
# COMPACT_ATOMS: atom_id res chain seq x y z
N MET A 1 0.50 -20.04 1.07
CA MET A 1 1.09 -19.60 2.35
C MET A 1 0.00 -18.80 3.02
N ASN A 2 -0.65 -19.36 4.05
CA ASN A 2 -1.63 -18.61 4.83
C ASN A 2 -0.83 -17.78 5.81
N LEU A 3 -0.84 -16.46 5.64
CA LEU A 3 -0.47 -15.57 6.73
C LEU A 3 -1.63 -15.60 7.72
N GLU A 4 -1.40 -16.21 8.88
CA GLU A 4 -2.28 -16.04 10.03
C GLU A 4 -1.99 -14.65 10.59
N ILE A 5 -2.84 -13.69 10.25
CA ILE A 5 -2.81 -12.32 10.78
C ILE A 5 -4.06 -12.14 11.63
N THR A 6 -3.90 -11.61 12.83
CA THR A 6 -5.01 -11.27 13.74
C THR A 6 -5.77 -10.04 13.22
N ASP A 7 -6.93 -9.77 13.81
CA ASP A 7 -7.70 -8.58 13.48
C ASP A 7 -6.94 -7.30 13.89
N ASP A 8 -6.27 -7.28 15.04
CA ASP A 8 -5.44 -6.15 15.48
C ASP A 8 -4.24 -5.91 14.52
N GLU A 9 -3.60 -6.97 14.04
CA GLU A 9 -2.50 -6.87 13.07
C GLU A 9 -3.02 -6.38 11.72
N ARG A 10 -4.21 -6.81 11.32
CA ARG A 10 -4.88 -6.36 10.09
C ARG A 10 -5.24 -4.88 10.16
N ASP A 11 -5.77 -4.42 11.28
CA ASP A 11 -6.14 -3.01 11.49
C ASP A 11 -4.87 -2.14 11.47
N PHE A 12 -3.84 -2.53 12.21
CA PHE A 12 -2.54 -1.86 12.20
C PHE A 12 -1.93 -1.79 10.78
N LEU A 13 -1.94 -2.89 10.04
CA LEU A 13 -1.42 -2.93 8.67
C LEU A 13 -2.26 -2.07 7.72
N SER A 14 -3.57 -1.98 7.95
CA SER A 14 -4.47 -1.14 7.15
C SER A 14 -4.15 0.34 7.34
N GLU A 15 -4.02 0.80 8.59
CA GLU A 15 -3.62 2.17 8.90
C GLU A 15 -2.25 2.52 8.30
N LEU A 16 -1.27 1.62 8.47
CA LEU A 16 0.09 1.80 7.92
C LEU A 16 0.08 1.90 6.40
N PHE A 17 -0.73 1.08 5.73
CA PHE A 17 -0.81 1.09 4.27
C PHE A 17 -1.52 2.32 3.73
N GLU A 18 -2.59 2.78 4.39
CA GLU A 18 -3.28 4.02 4.01
C GLU A 18 -2.36 5.24 4.11
N GLU A 19 -1.63 5.37 5.22
CA GLU A 19 -0.65 6.45 5.40
C GLU A 19 0.44 6.39 4.31
N LYS A 20 0.98 5.19 4.06
CA LYS A 20 2.01 5.00 3.02
C LYS A 20 1.49 5.32 1.62
N GLN A 21 0.26 4.93 1.31
CA GLN A 21 -0.39 5.20 0.02
C GLN A 21 -0.50 6.72 -0.21
N LYS A 22 -0.99 7.46 0.79
CA LYS A 22 -1.14 8.91 0.74
C LYS A 22 0.20 9.60 0.50
N HIS A 23 1.25 9.22 1.23
CA HIS A 23 2.59 9.78 1.04
C HIS A 23 3.14 9.51 -0.37
N MET A 24 2.98 8.29 -0.88
CA MET A 24 3.47 7.95 -2.22
C MET A 24 2.73 8.70 -3.33
N ILE A 25 1.41 8.90 -3.20
CA ILE A 25 0.64 9.72 -4.15
C ILE A 25 1.15 11.17 -4.12
N GLN A 26 1.42 11.71 -2.93
CA GLN A 26 2.01 13.04 -2.80
C GLN A 26 3.39 13.10 -3.47
N GLU A 27 4.27 12.13 -3.23
CA GLU A 27 5.60 12.11 -3.86
C GLU A 27 5.53 12.01 -5.39
N ILE A 28 4.62 11.19 -5.93
CA ILE A 28 4.39 11.09 -7.38
C ILE A 28 3.97 12.45 -7.94
N ASN A 29 3.05 13.15 -7.28
CA ASN A 29 2.54 14.44 -7.74
C ASN A 29 3.58 15.57 -7.68
N HIS A 30 4.64 15.43 -6.88
CA HIS A 30 5.68 16.44 -6.69
C HIS A 30 7.01 16.07 -7.36
N THR A 31 7.08 14.98 -8.13
CA THR A 31 8.33 14.59 -8.78
C THR A 31 8.33 14.93 -10.27
N ASP A 32 9.42 15.53 -10.73
CA ASP A 32 9.64 15.86 -12.15
C ASP A 32 10.50 14.81 -12.86
N THR A 33 10.94 13.77 -12.14
CA THR A 33 11.83 12.74 -12.68
C THR A 33 11.04 11.49 -13.10
N ILE A 34 10.89 11.28 -14.41
CA ILE A 34 10.08 10.20 -15.00
C ILE A 34 10.44 8.82 -14.45
N ASP A 35 11.73 8.50 -14.29
CA ASP A 35 12.16 7.19 -13.79
C ASP A 35 11.81 6.99 -12.31
N PHE A 36 11.88 8.06 -11.52
CA PHE A 36 11.49 8.05 -10.12
C PHE A 36 9.96 7.93 -9.97
N GLU A 37 9.20 8.65 -10.80
CA GLU A 37 7.74 8.56 -10.87
C GLU A 37 7.29 7.12 -11.21
N ARG A 38 7.93 6.50 -12.22
CA ARG A 38 7.65 5.11 -12.60
C ARG A 38 7.93 4.14 -11.46
N MET A 39 9.07 4.29 -10.77
CA MET A 39 9.40 3.48 -9.61
C MET A 39 8.34 3.62 -8.49
N LEU A 40 7.89 4.85 -8.20
CA LEU A 40 6.87 5.09 -7.20
C LEU A 40 5.52 4.48 -7.60
N LYS A 41 5.11 4.58 -8.87
CA LYS A 41 3.90 3.95 -9.39
C LYS A 41 3.94 2.42 -9.24
N THR A 42 5.04 1.76 -9.60
CA THR A 42 5.19 0.31 -9.40
C THR A 42 5.09 -0.09 -7.93
N LYS A 43 5.70 0.68 -7.03
CA LYS A 43 5.60 0.44 -5.59
C LYS A 43 4.15 0.64 -5.08
N LEU A 44 3.42 1.62 -5.63
CA LEU A 44 2.03 1.90 -5.27
C LEU A 44 1.13 0.73 -5.67
N GLU A 45 1.31 0.18 -6.88
CA GLU A 45 0.57 -1.00 -7.34
C GLU A 45 0.77 -2.22 -6.43
N VAL A 46 2.00 -2.44 -5.95
CA VAL A 46 2.32 -3.50 -4.99
C VAL A 46 1.60 -3.26 -3.67
N LEU A 47 1.65 -2.03 -3.13
CA LEU A 47 0.98 -1.65 -1.89
C LEU A 47 -0.53 -1.86 -1.97
N GLU A 48 -1.18 -1.39 -3.03
CA GLU A 48 -2.61 -1.62 -3.25
C GLU A 48 -2.96 -3.10 -3.40
N GLY A 49 -2.05 -3.88 -4.01
CA GLY A 49 -2.16 -5.33 -4.06
C GLY A 49 -2.13 -5.99 -2.68
N LEU A 50 -1.31 -5.48 -1.76
CA LEU A 50 -1.26 -5.93 -0.38
C LEU A 50 -2.52 -5.51 0.40
N MET A 51 -2.96 -4.26 0.26
CA MET A 51 -4.22 -3.76 0.86
C MET A 51 -5.41 -4.63 0.45
N ARG A 52 -5.52 -4.99 -0.84
CA ARG A 52 -6.57 -5.90 -1.32
C ARG A 52 -6.48 -7.31 -0.73
N LYS A 53 -5.27 -7.82 -0.45
CA LYS A 53 -5.10 -9.15 0.18
C LYS A 53 -5.45 -9.12 1.66
N ILE A 54 -5.12 -8.03 2.35
CA ILE A 54 -5.43 -7.86 3.77
C ILE A 54 -6.91 -7.54 3.97
N GLY A 55 -7.51 -6.63 3.19
CA GLY A 55 -8.92 -6.26 3.33
C GLY A 55 -9.94 -7.36 2.97
N ARG A 56 -9.53 -8.43 2.29
CA ARG A 56 -10.44 -9.44 1.69
C ARG A 56 -10.56 -10.77 2.45
N ASN A 57 -10.35 -10.75 3.77
CA ASN A 57 -10.97 -11.76 4.67
C ASN A 57 -12.13 -11.12 5.48
N ALA A 58 -12.91 -10.24 4.86
CA ALA A 58 -14.30 -10.08 5.32
C ALA A 58 -15.10 -11.30 4.79
N PRO A 59 -15.98 -11.90 5.62
CA PRO A 59 -16.69 -13.15 5.33
C PRO A 59 -17.46 -13.16 4.01
#